data_AF-A0A0K9NUT7-F1
#
_entry.id   AF-A0A0K9NUT7-F1
#
_cell.length_a   1.000
_cell.length_b   1.000
_cell.length_c   1.000
_cell.angle_alpha   90.00
_cell.angle_beta   90.00
_cell.angle_gamma   90.00
#
_symmetry.space_group_name_H-M   'P 1'
#
loop_
_entity.id
_entity.type
_entity.pdbx_description
1 polymer ?
#
loop_
_entity_poly.entity_id
_entity_poly.type
_entity_poly.pdbx_seq_one_letter_code
_entity_poly.pdbx_strand_id
1 'polypeptide(L)'
;MKQRQRIDLISSLPDIILISIISCLTLKEAVKTTVLSKKWRSLFGILIEFIPNEVYPNIYGHQINERIINIICDVIRSHRSPFSSRCEIDFAWFNALNILLLPDIIHNIFDEGGSNQLFLYNSASTTSIVPESIFLCRSLVWLVLKRCYVNVPSSRSFVNLINLKYLKLSAVNLSQSDLQRLVSNCRALQNLVLETVMEIDEFIVSSNSLLSLKIDNNSPMIISVKDVPQLKKLEFCVVGFDLVNYGPESEEAVVQFFTQLQSLEDLKMHIEDEFACQDFEIMPRKLPEEFWLQNMKKLKVAMVLSNEVTRSIFRCLINSCPNLKELIVEVLHPSTISNAYNDEEEDNDGDSNYENIEEDYIDSIDNEEHLHELSYWELECDSAECMMHSLQKVYIYRVNVDFLQSIKLLNFILLRGKVLEKVTIGYDEGKIDVYVLHALLLMTYPWASENLTVEYMPVI
;
A
#
# COMPACT_ATOMS: atom_id res chain seq x y z
N MET A 1 12.93 19.23 70.89
CA MET A 1 11.92 19.18 69.81
C MET A 1 12.36 18.15 68.78
N LYS A 2 11.62 17.04 68.63
CA LYS A 2 11.88 16.06 67.56
C LYS A 2 11.54 16.71 66.22
N GLN A 3 12.50 16.86 65.32
CA GLN A 3 12.22 17.25 63.94
C GLN A 3 11.27 16.20 63.35
N ARG A 4 10.05 16.60 62.99
CA ARG A 4 9.17 15.78 62.13
C ARG A 4 9.89 15.64 60.80
N GLN A 5 10.51 14.47 60.55
CA GLN A 5 10.86 14.08 59.18
C GLN A 5 9.57 14.13 58.38
N ARG A 6 9.49 15.04 57.40
CA ARG A 6 8.41 15.05 56.41
C ARG A 6 8.61 13.78 55.59
N ILE A 7 7.88 12.73 55.93
CA ILE A 7 7.90 11.47 55.18
C ILE A 7 7.34 11.80 53.80
N ASP A 8 8.14 11.58 52.76
CA ASP A 8 7.69 11.69 51.37
C ASP A 8 6.79 10.49 51.05
N LEU A 9 5.52 10.63 51.44
CA LEU A 9 4.49 9.60 51.27
C LEU A 9 4.24 9.28 49.79
N ILE A 10 4.45 10.26 48.92
CA ILE A 10 4.25 10.13 47.48
C ILE A 10 5.36 9.26 46.88
N SER A 11 6.65 9.53 47.18
CA SER A 11 7.75 8.65 46.73
C SER A 11 7.76 7.27 47.41
N SER A 12 7.01 7.08 48.50
CA SER A 12 6.86 5.79 49.18
C SER A 12 5.90 4.82 48.50
N LEU A 13 5.13 5.29 47.51
CA LEU A 13 4.22 4.45 46.74
C LEU A 13 4.98 3.40 45.91
N PRO A 14 4.39 2.21 45.66
CA PRO A 14 4.91 1.22 44.72
C PRO A 14 5.08 1.79 43.31
N ASP A 15 6.12 1.32 42.62
CA ASP A 15 6.51 1.81 41.29
C ASP A 15 5.37 1.75 40.29
N ILE A 16 4.53 0.71 40.36
CA ILE A 16 3.38 0.55 39.47
C ILE A 16 2.33 1.67 39.63
N ILE A 17 2.10 2.15 40.86
CA ILE A 17 1.14 3.23 41.12
C ILE A 17 1.72 4.56 40.65
N LEU A 18 3.02 4.77 40.89
CA LEU A 18 3.74 5.93 40.41
C LEU A 18 3.75 6.01 38.87
N ILE A 19 3.95 4.86 38.21
CA ILE A 19 3.86 4.74 36.75
C ILE A 19 2.44 5.10 36.29
N SER A 20 1.40 4.55 36.91
CA SER A 20 0.01 4.91 36.56
C SER A 20 -0.26 6.41 36.71
N ILE A 21 0.23 7.03 37.79
CA ILE A 21 0.09 8.48 37.98
C ILE A 21 0.78 9.24 36.85
N ILE A 22 2.04 8.92 36.55
CA ILE A 22 2.80 9.62 35.50
C ILE A 22 2.18 9.37 34.11
N SER A 23 1.59 8.20 33.85
CA SER A 23 0.89 7.90 32.59
C SER A 23 -0.39 8.72 32.38
N CYS A 24 -0.97 9.26 33.47
CA CYS A 24 -2.12 10.15 33.40
C CYS A 24 -1.72 11.64 33.23
N LEU A 25 -0.42 11.95 33.15
CA LEU A 25 0.10 13.31 33.00
C LEU A 25 0.51 13.61 31.56
N THR A 26 0.37 14.86 31.15
CA THR A 26 1.01 15.33 29.91
C THR A 26 2.54 15.25 30.03
N LEU A 27 3.32 15.15 28.95
CA LEU A 27 4.80 15.08 29.06
C LEU A 27 5.34 16.26 29.87
N LYS A 28 4.81 17.47 29.67
CA LYS A 28 5.25 18.66 30.41
C LYS A 28 5.03 18.52 31.92
N GLU A 29 3.97 17.85 32.34
CA GLU A 29 3.68 17.55 33.74
C GLU A 29 4.50 16.37 34.25
N ALA A 30 4.63 15.31 33.44
CA ALA A 30 5.45 14.15 33.72
C ALA A 30 6.93 14.54 33.90
N VAL A 31 7.49 15.40 33.04
CA VAL A 31 8.85 15.97 33.19
C VAL A 31 8.97 16.77 34.48
N LYS A 32 7.96 17.56 34.87
CA LYS A 32 7.97 18.25 36.17
C LYS A 32 7.99 17.28 37.34
N THR A 33 7.50 16.05 37.20
CA THR A 33 7.62 15.05 38.27
C THR A 33 9.06 14.56 38.47
N THR A 34 9.94 14.69 37.47
CA THR A 34 11.35 14.24 37.55
C THR A 34 12.19 15.03 38.57
N VAL A 35 11.72 16.21 39.00
CA VAL A 35 12.38 16.99 40.05
C VAL A 35 11.90 16.62 41.47
N LEU A 36 10.86 15.78 41.60
CA LEU A 36 10.33 15.37 42.91
C LEU A 36 11.30 14.45 43.65
N SER A 37 11.85 13.43 42.96
CA SER A 37 12.93 12.60 43.50
C SER A 37 13.64 11.79 42.40
N LYS A 38 14.77 11.16 42.77
CA LYS A 38 15.49 10.22 41.87
C LYS A 38 14.59 9.07 41.40
N LYS A 39 13.63 8.66 42.22
CA LYS A 39 12.68 7.58 41.92
C LYS A 39 11.72 8.01 40.79
N TRP A 40 11.11 9.19 40.91
CA TRP A 40 10.24 9.74 39.87
C TRP A 40 10.97 9.99 38.55
N ARG A 41 12.23 10.45 38.61
CA ARG A 41 13.09 10.56 37.43
C ARG A 41 13.32 9.21 36.74
N SER A 42 13.58 8.16 37.52
CA SER A 42 13.76 6.80 36.99
C SER A 42 12.48 6.24 36.36
N LEU A 43 11.32 6.44 37.01
CA LEU A 43 10.03 5.93 36.51
C LEU A 43 9.51 6.70 35.29
N PHE A 44 9.79 8.00 35.23
CA PHE A 44 9.55 8.79 34.03
C PHE A 44 10.32 8.25 32.81
N GLY A 45 11.56 7.79 33.02
CA GLY A 45 12.35 7.16 31.95
C GLY A 45 11.71 5.91 31.38
N ILE A 46 11.02 5.11 32.21
CA ILE A 46 10.28 3.91 31.79
C ILE A 46 9.04 4.29 30.97
N LEU A 47 8.35 5.38 31.29
CA LEU A 47 7.11 5.78 30.62
C LEU A 47 7.31 6.46 29.26
N ILE A 48 8.47 7.07 29.02
CA ILE A 48 8.81 7.59 27.69
C ILE A 48 8.83 6.48 26.62
N GLU A 49 9.06 5.21 27.00
CA GLU A 49 8.93 4.05 26.11
C GLU A 49 7.53 3.94 25.45
N PHE A 50 6.50 4.58 26.02
CA PHE A 50 5.11 4.42 25.61
C PHE A 50 4.55 5.61 24.82
N ILE A 51 5.19 6.80 24.86
CA ILE A 51 4.58 8.02 24.33
C ILE A 51 5.57 8.90 23.55
N PRO A 52 5.93 8.55 22.30
CA PRO A 52 6.56 9.53 21.42
C PRO A 52 5.55 10.47 20.75
N ASN A 53 4.33 9.98 20.44
CA ASN A 53 3.44 10.67 19.50
C ASN A 53 2.37 11.57 20.11
N GLU A 54 1.86 11.29 21.32
CA GLU A 54 0.87 12.18 21.95
C GLU A 54 1.51 13.41 22.60
N VAL A 55 2.84 13.51 22.55
CA VAL A 55 3.62 14.33 23.47
C VAL A 55 3.80 15.77 23.04
N TYR A 56 3.76 16.12 21.74
CA TYR A 56 3.78 17.52 21.31
C TYR A 56 3.14 17.70 19.92
N PRO A 57 1.87 18.12 19.84
CA PRO A 57 1.21 18.42 18.56
C PRO A 57 1.75 19.69 17.87
N ASN A 58 2.54 20.51 18.56
CA ASN A 58 2.94 21.85 18.11
C ASN A 58 4.44 22.12 18.31
N ILE A 59 5.29 21.41 17.56
CA ILE A 59 6.71 21.79 17.38
C ILE A 59 6.83 22.93 16.35
N TYR A 60 5.73 23.25 15.67
CA TYR A 60 5.60 24.35 14.72
C TYR A 60 5.74 25.71 15.42
N GLY A 61 6.94 26.31 15.32
CA GLY A 61 7.17 27.72 15.68
C GLY A 61 7.78 27.99 17.04
N HIS A 62 8.12 26.97 17.84
CA HIS A 62 8.86 27.16 19.10
C HIS A 62 10.21 26.45 19.07
N GLN A 63 11.29 27.21 19.34
CA GLN A 63 12.61 26.64 19.60
C GLN A 63 12.50 25.62 20.75
N ILE A 64 12.81 24.35 20.46
CA ILE A 64 12.91 23.34 21.51
C ILE A 64 14.04 23.77 22.45
N ASN A 65 13.72 23.91 23.74
CA ASN A 65 14.68 24.34 24.75
C ASN A 65 15.78 23.28 24.90
N GLU A 66 17.05 23.67 24.75
CA GLU A 66 18.22 22.79 24.92
C GLU A 66 18.20 22.01 26.24
N ARG A 67 17.61 22.55 27.31
CA ARG A 67 17.47 21.83 28.58
C ARG A 67 16.53 20.64 28.49
N ILE A 68 15.46 20.73 27.69
CA ILE A 68 14.52 19.63 27.46
C ILE A 68 15.21 18.55 26.62
N ILE A 69 15.95 18.95 25.59
CA ILE A 69 16.80 18.03 24.79
C ILE A 69 17.76 17.28 25.69
N ASN A 70 18.52 17.97 26.55
CA ASN A 70 19.46 17.34 27.47
C ASN A 70 18.79 16.38 28.45
N ILE A 71 17.62 16.72 29.00
CA ILE A 71 16.85 15.82 29.87
C ILE A 71 16.42 14.56 29.11
N ILE A 72 15.96 14.70 27.87
CA ILE A 72 15.55 13.56 27.03
C ILE A 72 16.77 12.71 26.69
N CYS A 73 17.90 13.32 26.30
CA CYS A 73 19.14 12.60 26.05
C CYS A 73 19.64 11.86 27.30
N ASP A 74 19.58 12.49 28.47
CA ASP A 74 19.97 11.84 29.73
C ASP A 74 19.02 10.69 30.09
N VAL A 75 17.73 10.82 29.78
CA VAL A 75 16.76 9.72 29.93
C VAL A 75 17.09 8.57 28.98
N ILE A 76 17.32 8.85 27.69
CA ILE A 76 17.71 7.86 26.68
C ILE A 76 19.02 7.14 27.07
N ARG A 77 20.03 7.87 27.54
CA ARG A 77 21.32 7.30 27.97
C ARG A 77 21.25 6.54 29.29
N SER A 78 20.36 6.94 30.19
CA SER A 78 20.18 6.28 31.50
C SER A 78 19.33 5.01 31.39
N HIS A 79 18.78 4.75 30.21
CA HIS A 79 17.87 3.66 29.94
C HIS A 79 18.63 2.33 29.81
N ARG A 80 18.22 1.32 30.56
CA ARG A 80 18.78 -0.06 30.52
C ARG A 80 17.73 -1.12 30.14
N SER A 81 16.51 -0.69 29.81
CA SER A 81 15.44 -1.56 29.34
C SER A 81 15.41 -1.51 27.81
N PRO A 82 15.05 -2.60 27.12
CA PRO A 82 14.68 -2.53 25.71
C PRO A 82 13.60 -1.49 25.55
N PHE A 83 13.83 -0.44 24.74
CA PHE A 83 12.71 0.34 24.23
C PHE A 83 11.64 -0.63 23.69
N SER A 84 10.36 -0.30 23.85
CA SER A 84 9.27 -1.10 23.27
C SER A 84 9.63 -1.47 21.82
N SER A 85 9.22 -2.65 21.33
CA SER A 85 9.66 -3.16 20.02
C SER A 85 9.46 -2.17 18.86
N ARG A 86 8.62 -1.15 19.07
CA ARG A 86 8.27 -0.08 18.15
C ARG A 86 8.65 1.30 18.70
N CYS A 87 9.56 1.96 18.01
CA CYS A 87 9.94 3.36 18.22
C CYS A 87 9.35 4.21 17.09
N GLU A 88 8.67 5.30 17.43
CA GLU A 88 8.06 6.21 16.47
C GLU A 88 8.55 7.63 16.76
N ILE A 89 9.06 8.34 15.76
CA ILE A 89 9.76 9.62 15.95
C ILE A 89 9.42 10.56 14.79
N ASP A 90 9.03 11.80 15.12
CA ASP A 90 8.89 12.86 14.12
C ASP A 90 10.24 13.49 13.76
N PHE A 91 10.50 13.77 12.48
CA PHE A 91 11.73 14.44 12.01
C PHE A 91 11.98 15.79 12.67
N ALA A 92 10.96 16.51 13.11
CA ALA A 92 11.12 17.73 13.89
C ALA A 92 11.94 17.48 15.18
N TRP A 93 11.82 16.28 15.78
CA TRP A 93 12.69 15.87 16.88
C TRP A 93 14.11 15.58 16.41
N PHE A 94 14.30 14.87 15.29
CA PHE A 94 15.66 14.64 14.74
C PHE A 94 16.39 15.96 14.44
N ASN A 95 15.70 16.91 13.80
CA ASN A 95 16.25 18.22 13.47
C ASN A 95 16.46 19.09 14.71
N ALA A 96 15.74 18.87 15.81
CA ALA A 96 15.97 19.58 17.07
C ALA A 96 17.07 18.94 17.92
N LEU A 97 17.25 17.62 17.80
CA LEU A 97 18.36 16.87 18.38
C LEU A 97 19.68 17.08 17.61
N ASN A 98 19.67 17.95 16.60
CA ASN A 98 20.76 18.21 15.66
C ASN A 98 22.13 18.34 16.36
N ILE A 99 23.08 17.59 15.81
CA ILE A 99 24.51 17.92 15.67
C ILE A 99 25.53 17.13 16.52
N LEU A 100 25.20 16.44 17.63
CA LEU A 100 26.27 15.71 18.37
C LEU A 100 25.93 14.32 18.96
N LEU A 101 24.67 13.90 19.03
CA LEU A 101 24.27 12.74 19.87
C LEU A 101 23.56 11.61 19.13
N LEU A 102 23.40 11.73 17.81
CA LEU A 102 22.77 10.71 16.98
C LEU A 102 23.45 9.33 17.10
N PRO A 103 24.79 9.21 17.12
CA PRO A 103 25.44 7.91 17.29
C PRO A 103 25.13 7.27 18.65
N ASP A 104 25.14 8.04 19.73
CA ASP A 104 24.87 7.54 21.09
C ASP A 104 23.40 7.14 21.25
N ILE A 105 22.48 7.93 20.69
CA ILE A 105 21.04 7.65 20.74
C ILE A 105 20.75 6.40 19.92
N ILE A 106 21.37 6.25 18.75
CA ILE A 106 21.18 5.08 17.88
C ILE A 106 21.80 3.82 18.48
N HIS A 107 22.99 3.92 19.07
CA HIS A 107 23.60 2.79 19.77
C HIS A 107 22.75 2.33 20.96
N ASN A 108 22.17 3.27 21.73
CA ASN A 108 21.29 2.93 22.86
C ASN A 108 19.89 2.45 22.43
N ILE A 109 19.34 2.96 21.32
CA ILE A 109 18.04 2.51 20.80
C ILE A 109 18.15 1.18 20.06
N PHE A 110 19.27 0.90 19.38
CA PHE A 110 19.34 -0.20 18.42
C PHE A 110 20.39 -1.27 18.77
N ASP A 111 21.55 -0.97 19.35
CA ASP A 111 22.62 -1.98 19.50
C ASP A 111 22.58 -2.78 20.81
N GLU A 112 22.05 -2.25 21.92
CA GLU A 112 21.98 -2.94 23.22
C GLU A 112 20.61 -3.60 23.52
N GLY A 113 19.96 -4.15 22.49
CA GLY A 113 18.69 -4.87 22.64
C GLY A 113 17.44 -3.98 22.66
N GLY A 114 17.51 -2.77 22.11
CA GLY A 114 16.37 -1.87 21.96
C GLY A 114 15.49 -2.15 20.74
N SER A 115 14.67 -1.17 20.32
CA SER A 115 13.58 -1.34 19.36
C SER A 115 14.02 -1.92 18.02
N ASN A 116 13.33 -2.95 17.54
CA ASN A 116 13.57 -3.52 16.21
C ASN A 116 12.69 -2.91 15.12
N GLN A 117 11.77 -2.01 15.49
CA GLN A 117 10.87 -1.33 14.56
C GLN A 117 10.99 0.18 14.73
N LEU A 118 11.27 0.89 13.65
CA LEU A 118 11.42 2.33 13.61
C LEU A 118 10.43 2.95 12.62
N PHE A 119 9.70 3.95 13.08
CA PHE A 119 8.76 4.73 12.29
C PHE A 119 9.22 6.19 12.33
N LEU A 120 9.72 6.70 11.20
CA LEU A 120 10.09 8.09 11.04
C LEU A 120 9.10 8.77 10.11
N TYR A 121 8.51 9.85 10.58
CA TYR A 121 7.58 10.64 9.78
C TYR A 121 7.86 12.11 9.97
N ASN A 122 7.56 12.89 8.94
CA ASN A 122 7.69 14.33 8.99
C ASN A 122 6.28 14.93 8.95
N SER A 123 5.78 15.40 10.08
CA SER A 123 4.52 16.14 10.09
C SER A 123 4.68 17.58 9.60
N ALA A 124 5.92 18.06 9.44
CA ALA A 124 6.25 19.47 9.32
C ALA A 124 6.23 20.06 7.92
N SER A 125 6.00 19.24 6.89
CA SER A 125 6.20 19.64 5.48
C SER A 125 7.58 20.29 5.23
N THR A 126 8.58 20.00 6.08
CA THR A 126 9.95 20.52 5.94
C THR A 126 10.78 19.56 5.07
N THR A 127 11.87 20.03 4.49
CA THR A 127 12.82 19.19 3.76
C THR A 127 13.77 18.47 4.74
N SER A 128 13.27 17.44 5.43
CA SER A 128 14.06 16.69 6.40
C SER A 128 14.79 15.50 5.75
N ILE A 129 16.10 15.41 5.97
CA ILE A 129 16.96 14.34 5.44
C ILE A 129 17.07 13.21 6.48
N VAL A 130 16.97 11.95 6.03
CA VAL A 130 17.20 10.77 6.87
C VAL A 130 18.66 10.73 7.34
N PRO A 131 18.92 10.67 8.67
CA PRO A 131 20.27 10.49 9.18
C PRO A 131 20.93 9.20 8.69
N GLU A 132 22.19 9.30 8.24
CA GLU A 132 22.95 8.15 7.70
C GLU A 132 23.08 7.00 8.69
N SER A 133 23.12 7.31 9.98
CA SER A 133 23.26 6.37 11.09
C SER A 133 22.13 5.35 11.18
N ILE A 134 20.94 5.65 10.63
CA ILE A 134 19.83 4.68 10.56
C ILE A 134 20.20 3.52 9.63
N PHE A 135 20.92 3.79 8.53
CA PHE A 135 21.34 2.75 7.60
C PHE A 135 22.45 1.85 8.17
N LEU A 136 23.04 2.20 9.31
CA LEU A 136 24.05 1.38 10.01
C LEU A 136 23.44 0.42 11.05
N CYS A 137 22.15 0.55 11.36
CA CYS A 137 21.49 -0.18 12.45
C CYS A 137 21.30 -1.67 12.13
N ARG A 138 22.01 -2.56 12.83
CA ARG A 138 21.93 -4.01 12.55
C ARG A 138 20.72 -4.70 13.15
N SER A 139 20.19 -4.21 14.26
CA SER A 139 19.03 -4.79 14.94
C SER A 139 17.70 -4.48 14.27
N LEU A 140 17.67 -3.49 13.36
CA LEU A 140 16.44 -3.01 12.76
C LEU A 140 15.82 -4.10 11.86
N VAL A 141 14.58 -4.46 12.18
CA VAL A 141 13.76 -5.45 11.45
C VAL A 141 12.67 -4.77 10.63
N TRP A 142 12.17 -3.62 11.07
CA TRP A 142 11.07 -2.89 10.45
C TRP A 142 11.39 -1.40 10.36
N LEU A 143 11.32 -0.83 9.16
CA LEU A 143 11.59 0.57 8.91
C LEU A 143 10.44 1.20 8.12
N VAL A 144 9.87 2.27 8.65
CA VAL A 144 8.91 3.11 7.93
C VAL A 144 9.47 4.52 7.86
N LEU A 145 9.56 5.06 6.64
CA LEU A 145 9.98 6.43 6.35
C LEU A 145 8.83 7.15 5.65
N LYS A 146 8.40 8.29 6.19
CA LYS A 146 7.28 9.06 5.65
C LYS A 146 7.62 10.55 5.50
N ARG A 147 7.38 11.14 4.32
CA ARG A 147 7.54 12.59 4.04
C ARG A 147 8.97 13.11 4.25
N CYS A 148 9.98 12.39 3.78
CA CYS A 148 11.39 12.75 4.00
C CYS A 148 12.26 12.60 2.74
N TYR A 149 13.48 13.15 2.80
CA TYR A 149 14.53 12.97 1.80
C TYR A 149 15.48 11.85 2.23
N VAL A 150 15.70 10.87 1.37
CA VAL A 150 16.56 9.72 1.65
C VAL A 150 17.81 9.80 0.78
N ASN A 151 18.95 10.02 1.43
CA ASN A 151 20.25 9.89 0.81
C ASN A 151 20.92 8.64 1.37
N VAL A 152 21.03 7.59 0.56
CA VAL A 152 21.69 6.36 1.00
C VAL A 152 23.21 6.57 0.85
N PRO A 153 24.02 6.29 1.88
CA PRO A 153 25.47 6.40 1.78
C PRO A 153 26.04 5.62 0.59
N SER A 154 26.97 6.23 -0.15
CA SER A 154 27.47 5.68 -1.43
C SER A 154 28.31 4.42 -1.30
N SER A 155 28.89 4.15 -0.12
CA SER A 155 29.70 2.95 0.10
C SER A 155 28.88 1.82 0.74
N ARG A 156 28.98 0.62 0.16
CA ARG A 156 28.34 -0.62 0.66
C ARG A 156 28.69 -0.95 2.11
N SER A 157 29.82 -0.47 2.63
CA SER A 157 30.21 -0.67 4.02
C SER A 157 29.33 0.09 5.03
N PHE A 158 28.51 1.04 4.56
CA PHE A 158 27.69 1.92 5.40
C PHE A 158 26.19 1.60 5.38
N VAL A 159 25.75 0.62 4.58
CA VAL A 159 24.39 0.09 4.64
C VAL A 159 24.46 -1.29 5.31
N ASN A 160 24.10 -1.35 6.59
CA ASN A 160 24.25 -2.51 7.46
C ASN A 160 22.92 -2.97 8.07
N LEU A 161 21.84 -2.85 7.30
CA LEU A 161 20.48 -3.25 7.65
C LEU A 161 20.28 -4.77 7.46
N ILE A 162 21.16 -5.58 8.06
CA ILE A 162 21.25 -7.03 7.78
C ILE A 162 20.03 -7.83 8.24
N ASN A 163 19.28 -7.34 9.22
CA ASN A 163 18.09 -8.00 9.77
C ASN A 163 16.77 -7.37 9.29
N LEU A 164 16.84 -6.37 8.40
CA LEU A 164 15.66 -5.65 7.95
C LEU A 164 14.78 -6.57 7.10
N LYS A 165 13.55 -6.80 7.56
CA LYS A 165 12.54 -7.64 6.89
C LYS A 165 11.41 -6.84 6.28
N TYR A 166 11.13 -5.64 6.78
CA TYR A 166 10.07 -4.78 6.30
C TYR A 166 10.58 -3.36 6.07
N LEU A 167 10.36 -2.84 4.87
CA LEU A 167 10.68 -1.46 4.50
C LEU A 167 9.46 -0.81 3.85
N LYS A 168 9.00 0.31 4.40
CA LYS A 168 7.97 1.16 3.80
C LYS A 168 8.48 2.57 3.60
N LEU A 169 8.37 3.07 2.37
CA LEU A 169 8.69 4.43 1.97
C LEU A 169 7.39 5.10 1.50
N SER A 170 7.01 6.21 2.13
CA SER A 170 5.73 6.89 1.85
C SER A 170 5.93 8.40 1.66
N ALA A 171 5.59 8.96 0.50
CA ALA A 171 5.84 10.36 0.16
C ALA A 171 7.33 10.73 0.34
N VAL A 172 8.25 9.90 -0.16
CA VAL A 172 9.69 10.04 0.04
C VAL A 172 10.35 10.56 -1.24
N ASN A 173 11.31 11.47 -1.10
CA ASN A 173 12.22 11.84 -2.18
C ASN A 173 13.50 10.98 -2.08
N LEU A 174 13.79 10.20 -3.12
CA LEU A 174 14.84 9.18 -3.16
C LEU A 174 15.29 8.95 -4.60
N SER A 175 16.59 9.03 -4.88
CA SER A 175 17.08 8.71 -6.22
C SER A 175 16.93 7.22 -6.56
N GLN A 176 16.74 6.90 -7.84
CA GLN A 176 16.74 5.53 -8.35
C GLN A 176 17.98 4.72 -7.87
N SER A 177 19.15 5.34 -7.87
CA SER A 177 20.40 4.69 -7.45
C SER A 177 20.43 4.35 -5.96
N ASP A 178 19.79 5.19 -5.13
CA ASP A 178 19.69 4.99 -3.69
C ASP A 178 18.70 3.85 -3.38
N LEU A 179 17.55 3.81 -4.09
CA LEU A 179 16.59 2.73 -3.94
C LEU A 179 17.20 1.36 -4.30
N GLN A 180 17.88 1.28 -5.45
CA GLN A 180 18.55 0.05 -5.87
C GLN A 180 19.63 -0.38 -4.86
N ARG A 181 20.40 0.57 -4.32
CA ARG A 181 21.38 0.28 -3.26
C ARG A 181 20.73 -0.20 -1.97
N LEU A 182 19.60 0.38 -1.58
CA LEU A 182 18.90 -0.01 -0.36
C LEU A 182 18.38 -1.44 -0.47
N VAL A 183 17.69 -1.77 -1.57
CA VAL A 183 17.12 -3.10 -1.80
C VAL A 183 18.21 -4.17 -1.96
N SER A 184 19.26 -3.88 -2.74
CA SER A 184 20.35 -4.85 -2.97
C SER A 184 21.21 -5.16 -1.73
N ASN A 185 21.33 -4.21 -0.80
CA ASN A 185 22.10 -4.42 0.44
C ASN A 185 21.28 -5.05 1.57
N CYS A 186 19.94 -4.93 1.56
CA CYS A 186 19.06 -5.50 2.58
C CYS A 186 18.76 -6.99 2.29
N ARG A 187 19.71 -7.88 2.62
CA ARG A 187 19.61 -9.32 2.29
C ARG A 187 18.47 -10.08 2.96
N ALA A 188 17.92 -9.58 4.07
CA ALA A 188 16.80 -10.21 4.78
C ALA A 188 15.43 -9.60 4.41
N LEU A 189 15.37 -8.68 3.44
CA LEU A 189 14.17 -7.91 3.13
C LEU A 189 13.09 -8.80 2.53
N GLN A 190 11.99 -8.96 3.26
CA GLN A 190 10.85 -9.78 2.87
C GLN A 190 9.69 -8.95 2.32
N ASN A 191 9.51 -7.72 2.78
CA ASN A 191 8.39 -6.86 2.41
C ASN A 191 8.91 -5.46 2.05
N LEU A 192 8.62 -5.02 0.83
CA LEU A 192 8.91 -3.67 0.35
C LEU A 192 7.60 -2.98 -0.03
N VAL A 193 7.37 -1.79 0.51
CA VAL A 193 6.22 -0.94 0.21
C VAL A 193 6.72 0.43 -0.24
N LEU A 194 6.38 0.81 -1.47
CA LEU A 194 6.67 2.10 -2.06
C LEU A 194 5.34 2.83 -2.27
N GLU A 195 5.14 3.97 -1.60
CA GLU A 195 3.94 4.81 -1.70
C GLU A 195 4.38 6.24 -2.05
N THR A 196 3.94 6.78 -3.18
CA THR A 196 4.23 8.17 -3.60
C THR A 196 5.74 8.49 -3.55
N VAL A 197 6.57 7.71 -4.24
CA VAL A 197 8.03 7.94 -4.28
C VAL A 197 8.37 8.83 -5.47
N MET A 198 9.10 9.91 -5.20
CA MET A 198 9.48 10.91 -6.21
C MET A 198 10.87 10.60 -6.79
N GLU A 199 11.15 11.09 -8.00
CA GLU A 199 12.47 10.99 -8.68
C GLU A 199 12.86 9.56 -9.12
N ILE A 200 11.87 8.69 -9.41
CA ILE A 200 12.12 7.33 -9.91
C ILE A 200 11.27 7.07 -11.15
N ASP A 201 11.93 7.05 -12.31
CA ASP A 201 11.32 6.72 -13.59
C ASP A 201 11.36 5.21 -13.85
N GLU A 202 12.42 4.52 -13.43
CA GLU A 202 12.61 3.08 -13.61
C GLU A 202 13.09 2.40 -12.33
N PHE A 203 12.45 1.30 -11.94
CA PHE A 203 12.83 0.50 -10.79
C PHE A 203 13.09 -0.96 -11.17
N ILE A 204 14.36 -1.36 -11.11
CA ILE A 204 14.79 -2.76 -11.29
C ILE A 204 14.80 -3.44 -9.91
N VAL A 205 13.85 -4.35 -9.72
CA VAL A 205 13.73 -5.17 -8.51
C VAL A 205 14.62 -6.39 -8.65
N SER A 206 15.67 -6.47 -7.83
CA SER A 206 16.50 -7.67 -7.70
C SER A 206 16.73 -8.01 -6.24
N SER A 207 16.11 -9.10 -5.78
CA SER A 207 16.19 -9.57 -4.39
C SER A 207 15.83 -11.04 -4.27
N ASN A 208 16.72 -11.80 -3.62
CA ASN A 208 16.53 -13.24 -3.37
C ASN A 208 15.67 -13.56 -2.15
N SER A 209 15.30 -12.56 -1.34
CA SER A 209 14.57 -12.74 -0.08
C SER A 209 13.19 -12.08 -0.05
N LEU A 210 12.85 -11.32 -1.10
CA LEU A 210 11.60 -10.57 -1.16
C LEU A 210 10.41 -11.53 -1.35
N LEU A 211 9.43 -11.42 -0.46
CA LEU A 211 8.19 -12.20 -0.46
C LEU A 211 6.99 -11.37 -0.89
N SER A 212 6.99 -10.07 -0.58
CA SER A 212 5.92 -9.13 -0.91
C SER A 212 6.49 -7.81 -1.43
N LEU A 213 5.94 -7.34 -2.54
CA LEU A 213 6.21 -6.02 -3.11
C LEU A 213 4.88 -5.27 -3.29
N LYS A 214 4.79 -4.07 -2.71
CA LYS A 214 3.70 -3.12 -2.97
C LYS A 214 4.28 -1.84 -3.56
N ILE A 215 3.74 -1.41 -4.69
CA ILE A 215 4.09 -0.16 -5.35
C ILE A 215 2.79 0.63 -5.55
N ASP A 216 2.78 1.88 -5.15
CA ASP A 216 1.59 2.71 -5.12
C ASP A 216 2.03 4.14 -5.42
N ASN A 217 2.19 4.47 -6.70
CA ASN A 217 2.77 5.74 -7.11
C ASN A 217 1.83 6.50 -8.04
N ASN A 218 1.72 7.80 -7.80
CA ASN A 218 0.89 8.68 -8.62
C ASN A 218 1.60 9.07 -9.94
N SER A 219 2.90 8.81 -10.04
CA SER A 219 3.70 9.08 -11.24
C SER A 219 4.02 7.79 -11.97
N PRO A 220 4.07 7.80 -13.32
CA PRO A 220 4.44 6.63 -14.10
C PRO A 220 5.84 6.18 -13.71
N MET A 221 5.98 4.88 -13.44
CA MET A 221 7.25 4.25 -13.07
C MET A 221 7.35 2.88 -13.75
N ILE A 222 8.39 2.68 -14.54
CA ILE A 222 8.68 1.41 -15.21
C ILE A 222 9.22 0.42 -14.17
N ILE A 223 8.65 -0.77 -14.10
CA ILE A 223 9.04 -1.81 -13.13
C ILE A 223 9.62 -3.00 -13.88
N SER A 224 10.90 -3.25 -13.66
CA SER A 224 11.62 -4.39 -14.20
C SER A 224 11.92 -5.37 -13.07
N VAL A 225 11.52 -6.62 -13.21
CA VAL A 225 11.73 -7.64 -12.19
C VAL A 225 12.83 -8.59 -12.65
N LYS A 226 13.84 -8.82 -11.81
CA LYS A 226 14.98 -9.69 -12.13
C LYS A 226 15.43 -10.49 -10.92
N ASP A 227 15.45 -11.81 -11.04
CA ASP A 227 15.95 -12.71 -9.98
C ASP A 227 15.20 -12.52 -8.63
N VAL A 228 13.87 -12.69 -8.64
CA VAL A 228 13.01 -12.63 -7.43
C VAL A 228 12.28 -13.96 -7.14
N PRO A 229 12.99 -15.08 -6.98
CA PRO A 229 12.42 -16.43 -6.99
C PRO A 229 11.47 -16.76 -5.82
N GLN A 230 11.36 -15.87 -4.83
CA GLN A 230 10.52 -16.08 -3.64
C GLN A 230 9.33 -15.12 -3.57
N LEU A 231 9.12 -14.26 -4.58
CA LEU A 231 8.04 -13.29 -4.56
C LEU A 231 6.69 -13.98 -4.63
N LYS A 232 5.91 -13.88 -3.55
CA LYS A 232 4.57 -14.49 -3.42
C LYS A 232 3.46 -13.50 -3.62
N LYS A 233 3.70 -12.23 -3.30
CA LYS A 233 2.71 -11.17 -3.37
C LYS A 233 3.23 -9.96 -4.12
N LEU A 234 2.48 -9.51 -5.11
CA LEU A 234 2.80 -8.33 -5.90
C LEU A 234 1.56 -7.44 -5.98
N GLU A 235 1.67 -6.21 -5.48
CA GLU A 235 0.66 -5.18 -5.62
C GLU A 235 1.27 -3.99 -6.36
N PHE A 236 0.63 -3.52 -7.42
CA PHE A 236 1.01 -2.26 -8.05
C PHE A 236 -0.20 -1.43 -8.45
N CYS A 237 -0.15 -0.14 -8.11
CA CYS A 237 -1.01 0.91 -8.61
C CYS A 237 -0.15 1.80 -9.50
N VAL A 238 -0.45 1.82 -10.80
CA VAL A 238 0.36 2.55 -11.78
C VAL A 238 -0.58 3.41 -12.63
N VAL A 239 -0.37 4.72 -12.55
CA VAL A 239 -0.86 5.70 -13.52
C VAL A 239 0.05 5.58 -14.73
N GLY A 240 -0.45 5.02 -15.85
CA GLY A 240 0.37 4.72 -17.03
C GLY A 240 1.19 3.44 -16.88
N PHE A 241 0.57 2.28 -17.11
CA PHE A 241 1.27 1.00 -17.13
C PHE A 241 2.05 0.84 -18.43
N ASP A 242 3.22 1.47 -18.50
CA ASP A 242 4.12 1.33 -19.63
C ASP A 242 5.01 0.09 -19.39
N LEU A 243 4.44 -1.11 -19.61
CA LEU A 243 5.27 -2.31 -19.78
C LEU A 243 6.22 -2.17 -20.99
N VAL A 244 6.01 -1.15 -21.83
CA VAL A 244 6.49 -1.12 -23.20
C VAL A 244 6.78 0.32 -23.64
N ASN A 245 7.92 0.82 -23.20
CA ASN A 245 8.54 1.93 -23.91
C ASN A 245 9.41 1.45 -25.10
N TYR A 246 9.08 0.29 -25.71
CA TYR A 246 9.92 -0.34 -26.74
C TYR A 246 9.13 -1.16 -27.77
N GLY A 247 8.62 -0.51 -28.81
CA GLY A 247 8.40 -1.09 -30.15
C GLY A 247 7.89 -2.55 -30.25
N PRO A 248 8.29 -3.33 -31.27
CA PRO A 248 7.91 -4.74 -31.42
C PRO A 248 8.59 -5.71 -30.43
N GLU A 249 9.43 -5.22 -29.51
CA GLU A 249 10.07 -5.99 -28.42
C GLU A 249 9.17 -6.12 -27.17
N SER A 250 7.92 -5.72 -27.32
CA SER A 250 6.93 -5.46 -26.28
C SER A 250 6.30 -6.71 -25.68
N GLU A 251 5.83 -7.63 -26.52
CA GLU A 251 5.26 -8.91 -26.09
C GLU A 251 6.32 -9.75 -25.37
N GLU A 252 7.55 -9.76 -25.88
CA GLU A 252 8.68 -10.44 -25.23
C GLU A 252 8.98 -9.84 -23.84
N ALA A 253 8.90 -8.52 -23.68
CA ALA A 253 9.09 -7.86 -22.38
C ALA A 253 8.01 -8.26 -21.36
N VAL A 254 6.74 -8.34 -21.79
CA VAL A 254 5.64 -8.83 -20.95
C VAL A 254 5.88 -10.29 -20.54
N VAL A 255 6.21 -11.14 -21.50
CA VAL A 255 6.51 -12.56 -21.22
C VAL A 255 7.69 -12.66 -20.26
N GLN A 256 8.79 -11.94 -20.50
CA GLN A 256 9.97 -11.89 -19.63
C GLN A 256 9.61 -11.45 -18.22
N PHE A 257 8.76 -10.42 -18.06
CA PHE A 257 8.29 -9.98 -16.74
C PHE A 257 7.60 -11.12 -15.98
N PHE A 258 6.66 -11.83 -16.61
CA PHE A 258 5.96 -12.95 -15.96
C PHE A 258 6.83 -14.21 -15.79
N THR A 259 7.86 -14.43 -16.64
CA THR A 259 8.81 -15.55 -16.45
C THR A 259 9.53 -15.48 -15.10
N GLN A 260 9.69 -14.28 -14.53
CA GLN A 260 10.36 -14.07 -13.25
C GLN A 260 9.43 -14.26 -12.04
N LEU A 261 8.12 -14.42 -12.26
CA LEU A 261 7.06 -14.40 -11.24
C LEU A 261 6.42 -15.78 -10.97
N GLN A 262 7.15 -16.87 -11.22
CA GLN A 262 6.60 -18.24 -11.12
C GLN A 262 6.19 -18.66 -9.70
N SER A 263 6.71 -17.98 -8.66
CA SER A 263 6.34 -18.20 -7.25
C SER A 263 5.12 -17.40 -6.79
N LEU A 264 4.54 -16.55 -7.66
CA LEU A 264 3.50 -15.60 -7.29
C LEU A 264 2.19 -16.33 -6.91
N GLU A 265 1.62 -15.94 -5.79
CA GLU A 265 0.36 -16.50 -5.25
C GLU A 265 -0.77 -15.45 -5.23
N ASP A 266 -0.44 -14.17 -5.10
CA ASP A 266 -1.37 -13.04 -4.97
C ASP A 266 -0.89 -11.85 -5.82
N LEU A 267 -1.70 -11.45 -6.80
CA LEU A 267 -1.45 -10.31 -7.69
C LEU A 267 -2.57 -9.28 -7.54
N LYS A 268 -2.20 -8.04 -7.23
CA LYS A 268 -3.10 -6.88 -7.24
C LYS A 268 -2.62 -5.85 -8.26
N MET A 269 -3.49 -5.46 -9.17
CA MET A 269 -3.22 -4.46 -10.21
C MET A 269 -4.27 -3.37 -10.14
N HIS A 270 -3.86 -2.11 -10.13
CA HIS A 270 -4.74 -0.97 -10.34
C HIS A 270 -4.29 -0.25 -11.60
N ILE A 271 -5.16 -0.28 -12.62
CA ILE A 271 -4.86 0.15 -13.98
C ILE A 271 -5.79 1.32 -14.30
N GLU A 272 -5.25 2.55 -14.24
CA GLU A 272 -5.96 3.78 -14.59
C GLU A 272 -5.83 4.10 -16.09
N ASP A 273 -6.77 4.88 -16.61
CA ASP A 273 -7.02 5.14 -18.04
C ASP A 273 -6.01 6.09 -18.71
N GLU A 274 -5.10 6.69 -17.94
CA GLU A 274 -4.20 7.71 -18.48
C GLU A 274 -3.09 7.07 -19.32
N PHE A 275 -3.04 7.50 -20.58
CA PHE A 275 -2.18 7.08 -21.69
C PHE A 275 -2.74 5.94 -22.56
N ALA A 276 -3.61 6.35 -23.50
CA ALA A 276 -3.89 5.63 -24.73
C ALA A 276 -2.58 5.35 -25.48
N CYS A 277 -1.99 4.17 -25.25
CA CYS A 277 -0.91 3.65 -26.09
C CYS A 277 -1.53 3.32 -27.45
N GLN A 278 -1.25 4.11 -28.49
CA GLN A 278 -1.95 4.01 -29.79
C GLN A 278 -1.71 2.69 -30.56
N ASP A 279 -0.88 1.78 -30.04
CA ASP A 279 -0.56 0.48 -30.63
C ASP A 279 -0.97 -0.66 -29.69
N PHE A 280 -2.18 -1.20 -29.86
CA PHE A 280 -2.86 -2.10 -28.92
C PHE A 280 -2.61 -3.61 -29.13
N GLU A 281 -1.73 -4.03 -30.06
CA GLU A 281 -1.42 -5.47 -30.28
C GLU A 281 -0.38 -6.04 -29.30
N ILE A 282 -0.07 -5.34 -28.22
CA ILE A 282 1.09 -5.62 -27.36
C ILE A 282 0.89 -6.80 -26.39
N MET A 283 -0.34 -7.08 -25.96
CA MET A 283 -0.58 -8.11 -24.93
C MET A 283 -0.88 -9.49 -25.55
N PRO A 284 -0.12 -10.54 -25.21
CA PRO A 284 -0.40 -11.89 -25.70
C PRO A 284 -1.80 -12.36 -25.25
N ARG A 285 -2.47 -13.19 -26.06
CA ARG A 285 -3.77 -13.80 -25.68
C ARG A 285 -3.68 -14.66 -24.43
N LYS A 286 -2.57 -15.39 -24.29
CA LYS A 286 -2.16 -16.17 -23.13
C LYS A 286 -0.64 -16.19 -23.07
N LEU A 287 -0.05 -16.29 -21.89
CA LEU A 287 1.37 -16.54 -21.73
C LEU A 287 1.71 -17.94 -22.31
N PRO A 288 2.96 -18.15 -22.78
CA PRO A 288 3.43 -19.49 -23.13
C PRO A 288 3.22 -20.45 -21.94
N GLU A 289 2.82 -21.69 -22.23
CA GLU A 289 2.40 -22.67 -21.21
C GLU A 289 3.49 -22.97 -20.16
N GLU A 290 4.74 -22.89 -20.57
CA GLU A 290 5.93 -23.02 -19.72
C GLU A 290 6.11 -21.88 -18.70
N PHE A 291 5.43 -20.74 -18.90
CA PHE A 291 5.48 -19.57 -18.02
C PHE A 291 4.14 -19.27 -17.35
N TRP A 292 3.15 -20.18 -17.46
CA TRP A 292 1.89 -20.04 -16.74
C TRP A 292 2.11 -19.90 -15.24
N LEU A 293 1.32 -19.01 -14.62
CA LEU A 293 1.46 -18.69 -13.21
C LEU A 293 0.75 -19.75 -12.36
N GLN A 294 1.33 -20.94 -12.29
CA GLN A 294 0.73 -22.14 -11.69
C GLN A 294 0.40 -21.99 -10.20
N ASN A 295 1.13 -21.13 -9.48
CA ASN A 295 0.97 -20.92 -8.04
C ASN A 295 -0.07 -19.83 -7.69
N MET A 296 -0.60 -19.13 -8.70
CA MET A 296 -1.55 -18.04 -8.51
C MET A 296 -2.85 -18.54 -7.88
N LYS A 297 -3.22 -17.93 -6.76
CA LYS A 297 -4.45 -18.25 -6.01
C LYS A 297 -5.42 -17.09 -6.00
N LYS A 298 -4.90 -15.86 -5.99
CA LYS A 298 -5.69 -14.65 -5.88
C LYS A 298 -5.26 -13.61 -6.92
N LEU A 299 -6.24 -13.08 -7.64
CA LEU A 299 -6.06 -12.01 -8.62
C LEU A 299 -7.03 -10.89 -8.27
N LYS A 300 -6.52 -9.71 -7.94
CA LYS A 300 -7.31 -8.48 -7.79
C LYS A 300 -6.94 -7.51 -8.90
N VAL A 301 -7.91 -7.08 -9.70
CA VAL A 301 -7.68 -6.07 -10.74
C VAL A 301 -8.71 -4.95 -10.60
N ALA A 302 -8.22 -3.73 -10.44
CA ALA A 302 -9.03 -2.53 -10.58
C ALA A 302 -8.82 -1.97 -11.99
N MET A 303 -9.89 -1.82 -12.76
CA MET A 303 -9.80 -1.44 -14.17
C MET A 303 -11.05 -0.76 -14.71
N VAL A 304 -10.90 -0.03 -15.81
CA VAL A 304 -12.01 0.42 -16.65
C VAL A 304 -12.39 -0.72 -17.59
N LEU A 305 -13.61 -1.27 -17.49
CA LEU A 305 -14.02 -2.43 -18.29
C LEU A 305 -14.26 -2.12 -19.78
N SER A 306 -14.58 -0.88 -20.13
CA SER A 306 -14.76 -0.45 -21.51
C SER A 306 -13.43 -0.26 -22.26
N ASN A 307 -12.32 -0.07 -21.56
CA ASN A 307 -11.00 0.11 -22.16
C ASN A 307 -10.45 -1.22 -22.72
N GLU A 308 -9.87 -1.20 -23.92
CA GLU A 308 -9.33 -2.40 -24.57
C GLU A 308 -7.99 -2.87 -23.98
N VAL A 309 -7.12 -1.97 -23.50
CA VAL A 309 -5.84 -2.30 -22.87
C VAL A 309 -6.11 -3.12 -21.62
N THR A 310 -6.95 -2.58 -20.73
CA THR A 310 -7.26 -3.19 -19.43
C THR A 310 -7.88 -4.57 -19.61
N ARG A 311 -8.80 -4.70 -20.58
CA ARG A 311 -9.42 -5.98 -20.97
C ARG A 311 -8.39 -6.97 -21.51
N SER A 312 -7.46 -6.53 -22.35
CA SER A 312 -6.42 -7.40 -22.92
C SER A 312 -5.46 -7.95 -21.85
N ILE A 313 -5.10 -7.13 -20.85
CA ILE A 313 -4.27 -7.53 -19.71
C ILE A 313 -5.03 -8.55 -18.86
N PHE A 314 -6.28 -8.26 -18.52
CA PHE A 314 -7.12 -9.18 -17.77
C PHE A 314 -7.29 -10.52 -18.49
N ARG A 315 -7.57 -10.49 -19.80
CA ARG A 315 -7.67 -11.68 -20.67
C ARG A 315 -6.42 -12.55 -20.56
N CYS A 316 -5.25 -11.95 -20.78
CA CYS A 316 -3.99 -12.67 -20.72
C CYS A 316 -3.78 -13.37 -19.37
N LEU A 317 -4.04 -12.66 -18.27
CA LEU A 317 -3.87 -13.18 -16.91
C LEU A 317 -4.84 -14.32 -16.61
N ILE A 318 -6.12 -14.16 -16.91
CA ILE A 318 -7.15 -15.19 -16.68
C ILE A 318 -6.84 -16.47 -17.47
N ASN A 319 -6.40 -16.33 -18.73
CA ASN A 319 -6.02 -17.46 -19.58
C ASN A 319 -4.68 -18.12 -19.17
N SER A 320 -3.90 -17.51 -18.27
CA SER A 320 -2.56 -17.98 -17.88
C SER A 320 -2.41 -18.36 -16.40
N CYS A 321 -3.51 -18.32 -15.64
CA CYS A 321 -3.55 -18.63 -14.21
C CYS A 321 -4.48 -19.84 -13.93
N PRO A 322 -4.11 -21.08 -14.29
CA PRO A 322 -5.02 -22.23 -14.29
C PRO A 322 -5.55 -22.64 -12.90
N ASN A 323 -4.83 -22.30 -11.82
CA ASN A 323 -5.19 -22.68 -10.44
C ASN A 323 -5.80 -21.53 -9.62
N LEU A 324 -6.24 -20.45 -10.28
CA LEU A 324 -6.81 -19.28 -9.63
C LEU A 324 -8.06 -19.65 -8.82
N LYS A 325 -8.14 -19.23 -7.55
CA LYS A 325 -9.24 -19.55 -6.62
C LYS A 325 -10.13 -18.36 -6.31
N GLU A 326 -9.55 -17.17 -6.26
CA GLU A 326 -10.22 -15.94 -5.89
C GLU A 326 -9.93 -14.85 -6.92
N LEU A 327 -11.00 -14.31 -7.52
CA LEU A 327 -10.95 -13.19 -8.45
C LEU A 327 -11.66 -11.99 -7.85
N ILE A 328 -10.99 -10.84 -7.82
CA ILE A 328 -11.57 -9.56 -7.39
C ILE A 328 -11.44 -8.57 -8.54
N VAL A 329 -12.56 -8.02 -8.99
CA VAL A 329 -12.62 -6.96 -9.99
C VAL A 329 -13.20 -5.71 -9.33
N GLU A 330 -12.51 -4.59 -9.46
CA GLU A 330 -12.97 -3.28 -8.99
C GLU A 330 -13.13 -2.37 -10.20
N VAL A 331 -14.37 -2.02 -10.52
CA VAL A 331 -14.68 -1.26 -11.73
C VAL A 331 -14.36 0.22 -11.50
N LEU A 332 -13.50 0.77 -12.35
CA LEU A 332 -13.08 2.18 -12.32
C LEU A 332 -13.88 3.00 -13.33
N HIS A 333 -14.06 4.29 -13.03
CA HIS A 333 -14.64 5.21 -13.99
C HIS A 333 -13.66 5.41 -15.16
N PRO A 334 -14.14 5.42 -16.41
CA PRO A 334 -13.38 6.02 -17.50
C PRO A 334 -13.15 7.48 -17.10
N SER A 335 -11.89 7.88 -16.91
CA SER A 335 -11.60 9.28 -16.56
C SER A 335 -12.06 10.15 -17.71
N THR A 336 -13.16 10.88 -17.51
CA THR A 336 -13.46 12.05 -18.32
C THR A 336 -12.29 13.00 -18.10
N ILE A 337 -11.62 13.44 -19.16
CA ILE A 337 -10.52 14.39 -19.15
C ILE A 337 -10.81 15.49 -18.11
N SER A 338 -10.25 15.37 -16.91
CA SER A 338 -10.24 16.47 -15.96
C SER A 338 -8.97 17.24 -16.25
N ASN A 339 -9.10 18.29 -17.07
CA ASN A 339 -8.16 19.39 -17.09
C ASN A 339 -8.03 19.92 -15.65
N ALA A 340 -7.10 19.37 -14.88
CA ALA A 340 -6.69 19.90 -13.60
C ALA A 340 -5.56 20.92 -13.79
N TYR A 341 -5.74 21.84 -14.75
CA TYR A 341 -5.09 23.15 -14.84
C TYR A 341 -6.07 24.06 -15.57
N ASN A 342 -6.41 25.20 -14.95
CA ASN A 342 -7.45 26.20 -15.27
C ASN A 342 -8.79 25.85 -14.59
N ASP A 343 -9.38 26.64 -13.69
CA ASP A 343 -9.12 27.99 -13.23
C ASP A 343 -9.67 28.14 -11.80
N GLU A 344 -9.03 29.00 -11.03
CA GLU A 344 -9.65 29.64 -9.87
C GLU A 344 -10.79 30.55 -10.36
N GLU A 345 -11.84 30.65 -9.52
CA GLU A 345 -12.85 31.71 -9.45
C GLU A 345 -14.16 31.61 -10.28
N GLU A 346 -15.25 31.62 -9.48
CA GLU A 346 -16.54 32.31 -9.68
C GLU A 346 -17.73 31.61 -10.39
N ASP A 347 -18.68 31.18 -9.53
CA ASP A 347 -20.11 31.49 -9.49
C ASP A 347 -21.04 31.38 -10.73
N ASN A 348 -22.19 30.76 -10.42
CA ASN A 348 -23.55 30.86 -10.99
C ASN A 348 -23.99 29.95 -12.15
N ASP A 349 -25.03 29.17 -11.81
CA ASP A 349 -26.24 28.87 -12.58
C ASP A 349 -26.09 28.48 -14.05
N GLY A 350 -26.22 27.18 -14.30
CA GLY A 350 -26.33 26.62 -15.65
C GLY A 350 -26.70 25.14 -15.63
N ASP A 351 -27.97 24.87 -15.31
CA ASP A 351 -28.67 23.62 -15.60
C ASP A 351 -28.27 23.08 -16.99
N SER A 352 -27.47 22.02 -17.07
CA SER A 352 -27.17 21.36 -18.35
C SER A 352 -26.66 19.91 -18.21
N ASN A 353 -27.51 19.00 -18.69
CA ASN A 353 -27.17 17.76 -19.40
C ASN A 353 -26.60 16.55 -18.64
N TYR A 354 -27.06 16.27 -17.42
CA TYR A 354 -26.93 14.91 -16.86
C TYR A 354 -28.13 13.99 -17.17
N GLU A 355 -29.29 14.53 -17.54
CA GLU A 355 -30.49 13.71 -17.84
C GLU A 355 -30.49 13.15 -19.29
N ASN A 356 -29.87 13.84 -20.24
CA ASN A 356 -29.91 13.43 -21.66
C ASN A 356 -29.01 12.24 -22.01
N ILE A 357 -28.04 11.88 -21.17
CA ILE A 357 -27.22 10.66 -21.37
C ILE A 357 -28.01 9.43 -20.87
N GLU A 358 -28.86 9.57 -19.84
CA GLU A 358 -29.62 8.44 -19.30
C GLU A 358 -30.75 7.98 -20.25
N GLU A 359 -31.40 8.89 -21.00
CA GLU A 359 -32.44 8.53 -21.98
C GLU A 359 -31.86 7.80 -23.22
N ASP A 360 -30.73 8.25 -23.76
CA ASP A 360 -30.06 7.57 -24.89
C ASP A 360 -29.50 6.18 -24.49
N TYR A 361 -29.12 6.00 -23.22
CA TYR A 361 -28.72 4.68 -22.70
C TYR A 361 -29.92 3.74 -22.51
N ILE A 362 -31.07 4.25 -22.06
CA ILE A 362 -32.31 3.45 -21.92
C ILE A 362 -32.83 3.00 -23.28
N ASP A 363 -32.78 3.84 -24.31
CA ASP A 363 -33.20 3.46 -25.68
C ASP A 363 -32.27 2.42 -26.34
N SER A 364 -30.99 2.34 -25.91
CA SER A 364 -30.08 1.27 -26.34
C SER A 364 -30.31 -0.09 -25.63
N ILE A 365 -31.05 -0.08 -24.52
CA ILE A 365 -31.32 -1.24 -23.65
C ILE A 365 -32.60 -2.00 -24.07
N ASP A 366 -33.53 -1.36 -24.78
CA ASP A 366 -34.77 -2.00 -25.28
C ASP A 366 -34.55 -2.97 -26.46
N ASN A 367 -33.34 -3.02 -27.03
CA ASN A 367 -32.97 -4.02 -28.03
C ASN A 367 -32.31 -5.23 -27.37
N GLU A 368 -33.10 -6.27 -27.05
CA GLU A 368 -32.63 -7.61 -26.63
C GLU A 368 -31.54 -8.20 -27.56
N GLU A 369 -31.39 -7.70 -28.79
CA GLU A 369 -30.37 -8.12 -29.75
C GLU A 369 -28.92 -7.85 -29.29
N HIS A 370 -28.64 -6.83 -28.46
CA HIS A 370 -27.26 -6.51 -28.01
C HIS A 370 -26.75 -7.37 -26.84
N LEU A 371 -27.63 -8.17 -26.22
CA LEU A 371 -27.30 -9.16 -25.19
C LEU A 371 -26.91 -10.51 -25.79
N HIS A 372 -27.24 -10.76 -27.07
CA HIS A 372 -27.00 -12.03 -27.78
C HIS A 372 -25.74 -12.04 -28.66
N GLU A 373 -25.07 -10.90 -28.83
CA GLU A 373 -23.74 -10.86 -29.43
C GLU A 373 -22.74 -11.45 -28.43
N LEU A 374 -21.94 -12.45 -28.87
CA LEU A 374 -20.93 -13.07 -28.02
C LEU A 374 -20.09 -11.97 -27.36
N SER A 375 -20.16 -11.91 -26.04
CA SER A 375 -19.44 -10.87 -25.31
C SER A 375 -17.93 -11.01 -25.57
N TYR A 376 -17.20 -9.89 -25.53
CA TYR A 376 -15.73 -9.89 -25.62
C TYR A 376 -15.12 -11.02 -24.76
N TRP A 377 -15.65 -11.21 -23.56
CA TRP A 377 -15.23 -12.24 -22.62
C TRP A 377 -15.41 -13.67 -23.13
N GLU A 378 -16.52 -13.97 -23.82
CA GLU A 378 -16.77 -15.31 -24.37
C GLU A 378 -15.86 -15.65 -25.53
N LEU A 379 -15.48 -14.66 -26.34
CA LEU A 379 -14.58 -14.84 -27.48
C LEU A 379 -13.11 -14.92 -27.07
N GLU A 380 -12.72 -14.13 -26.08
CA GLU A 380 -11.31 -13.87 -25.79
C GLU A 380 -10.80 -14.60 -24.53
N CYS A 381 -11.70 -15.03 -23.64
CA CYS A 381 -11.35 -15.78 -22.41
C CYS A 381 -11.85 -17.24 -22.46
N ASP A 382 -12.06 -17.81 -23.65
CA ASP A 382 -12.60 -19.16 -23.87
C ASP A 382 -11.73 -20.29 -23.29
N SER A 383 -10.42 -20.04 -23.18
CA SER A 383 -9.39 -20.99 -22.72
C SER A 383 -9.07 -20.88 -21.22
N ALA A 384 -9.86 -20.11 -20.46
CA ALA A 384 -9.66 -19.91 -19.03
C ALA A 384 -9.94 -21.19 -18.21
N GLU A 385 -8.93 -22.06 -18.07
CA GLU A 385 -9.04 -23.33 -17.32
C GLU A 385 -9.47 -23.12 -15.86
N CYS A 386 -9.06 -22.01 -15.26
CA CYS A 386 -9.41 -21.68 -13.88
C CYS A 386 -10.91 -21.54 -13.66
N MET A 387 -11.66 -21.00 -14.63
CA MET A 387 -13.11 -20.86 -14.55
C MET A 387 -13.81 -22.21 -14.40
N MET A 388 -13.27 -23.24 -15.04
CA MET A 388 -13.88 -24.57 -15.08
C MET A 388 -13.49 -25.44 -13.89
N HIS A 389 -12.31 -25.22 -13.31
CA HIS A 389 -11.68 -26.20 -12.42
C HIS A 389 -11.27 -25.67 -11.04
N SER A 390 -11.01 -24.38 -10.88
CA SER A 390 -10.39 -23.88 -9.63
C SER A 390 -11.04 -22.63 -9.04
N LEU A 391 -11.73 -21.80 -9.83
CA LEU A 391 -12.25 -20.51 -9.40
C LEU A 391 -13.47 -20.69 -8.48
N GLN A 392 -13.29 -20.40 -7.20
CA GLN A 392 -14.30 -20.61 -6.16
C GLN A 392 -15.01 -19.33 -5.76
N LYS A 393 -14.30 -18.19 -5.76
CA LYS A 393 -14.82 -16.92 -5.24
C LYS A 393 -14.58 -15.79 -6.23
N VAL A 394 -15.63 -15.02 -6.50
CA VAL A 394 -15.57 -13.84 -7.35
C VAL A 394 -16.18 -12.67 -6.61
N TYR A 395 -15.49 -11.53 -6.66
CA TYR A 395 -15.98 -10.27 -6.11
C TYR A 395 -15.91 -9.21 -7.21
N ILE A 396 -17.02 -8.58 -7.55
CA ILE A 396 -17.05 -7.48 -8.51
C ILE A 396 -17.62 -6.26 -7.81
N TYR A 397 -16.81 -5.23 -7.64
CA TYR A 397 -17.14 -3.99 -6.94
C TYR A 397 -17.43 -2.87 -7.93
N ARG A 398 -18.32 -1.95 -7.54
CA ARG A 398 -18.71 -0.75 -8.29
C ARG A 398 -19.34 -1.05 -9.66
N VAL A 399 -20.17 -2.10 -9.74
CA VAL A 399 -20.77 -2.53 -11.02
C VAL A 399 -21.62 -1.47 -11.72
N ASN A 400 -22.09 -0.47 -10.99
CA ASN A 400 -22.86 0.66 -11.52
C ASN A 400 -22.02 1.64 -12.35
N VAL A 401 -20.69 1.57 -12.26
CA VAL A 401 -19.78 2.48 -12.98
C VAL A 401 -19.70 2.17 -14.48
N ASP A 402 -19.64 0.89 -14.84
CA ASP A 402 -19.71 0.40 -16.22
C ASP A 402 -20.65 -0.81 -16.26
N PHE A 403 -21.95 -0.52 -16.23
CA PHE A 403 -22.96 -1.54 -15.99
C PHE A 403 -23.00 -2.61 -17.08
N LEU A 404 -23.02 -2.20 -18.36
CA LEU A 404 -23.15 -3.14 -19.47
C LEU A 404 -21.97 -4.12 -19.52
N GLN A 405 -20.72 -3.63 -19.37
CA GLN A 405 -19.56 -4.50 -19.37
C GLN A 405 -19.48 -5.36 -18.11
N SER A 406 -19.88 -4.82 -16.96
CA SER A 406 -19.96 -5.57 -15.69
C SER A 406 -20.93 -6.75 -15.80
N ILE A 407 -22.11 -6.53 -16.39
CA ILE A 407 -23.10 -7.58 -16.62
C ILE A 407 -22.59 -8.62 -17.61
N LYS A 408 -21.94 -8.21 -18.71
CA LYS A 408 -21.31 -9.13 -19.68
C LYS A 408 -20.23 -10.00 -19.01
N LEU A 409 -19.40 -9.41 -18.15
CA LEU A 409 -18.38 -10.14 -17.39
C LEU A 409 -19.02 -11.12 -16.38
N LEU A 410 -20.05 -10.69 -15.65
CA LEU A 410 -20.79 -11.54 -14.73
C LEU A 410 -21.41 -12.73 -15.45
N ASN A 411 -22.07 -12.51 -16.60
CA ASN A 411 -22.68 -13.57 -17.38
C ASN A 411 -21.65 -14.62 -17.81
N PHE A 412 -20.51 -14.16 -18.36
CA PHE A 412 -19.40 -15.03 -18.72
C PHE A 412 -18.92 -15.90 -17.55
N ILE A 413 -18.73 -15.31 -16.37
CA ILE A 413 -18.29 -16.01 -15.15
C ILE A 413 -19.34 -17.03 -14.70
N LEU A 414 -20.62 -16.66 -14.66
CA LEU A 414 -21.70 -17.54 -14.17
C LEU A 414 -21.95 -18.73 -15.10
N LEU A 415 -21.78 -18.56 -16.41
CA LEU A 415 -21.95 -19.62 -17.42
C LEU A 415 -20.78 -20.61 -17.49
N ARG A 416 -19.59 -20.23 -17.02
CA ARG A 416 -18.37 -21.06 -17.08
C ARG A 416 -17.91 -21.59 -15.71
N GLY A 417 -18.26 -20.89 -14.63
CA GLY A 417 -17.84 -21.15 -13.26
C GLY A 417 -18.42 -22.43 -12.64
N LYS A 418 -17.98 -23.62 -13.08
CA LYS A 418 -18.54 -24.91 -12.62
C LYS A 418 -18.29 -25.23 -11.16
N VAL A 419 -17.21 -24.72 -10.59
CA VAL A 419 -16.82 -24.93 -9.18
C VAL A 419 -17.01 -23.68 -8.33
N LEU A 420 -17.74 -22.69 -8.85
CA LEU A 420 -17.95 -21.40 -8.19
C LEU A 420 -18.85 -21.57 -6.97
N GLU A 421 -18.37 -21.10 -5.81
CA GLU A 421 -19.06 -21.23 -4.52
C GLU A 421 -19.71 -19.91 -4.11
N LYS A 422 -19.07 -18.78 -4.44
CA LYS A 422 -19.50 -17.45 -4.01
C LYS A 422 -19.23 -16.39 -5.07
N VAL A 423 -20.24 -15.58 -5.37
CA VAL A 423 -20.13 -14.33 -6.12
C VAL A 423 -20.62 -13.19 -5.24
N THR A 424 -19.85 -12.13 -5.12
CA THR A 424 -20.31 -10.92 -4.44
C THR A 424 -20.30 -9.72 -5.37
N ILE A 425 -21.43 -9.03 -5.44
CA ILE A 425 -21.68 -7.90 -6.32
C ILE A 425 -21.78 -6.64 -5.44
N GLY A 426 -20.78 -5.77 -5.56
CA GLY A 426 -20.69 -4.49 -4.89
C GLY A 426 -21.18 -3.35 -5.78
N TYR A 427 -21.96 -2.41 -5.23
CA TYR A 427 -22.43 -1.20 -5.91
C TYR A 427 -22.26 0.05 -5.04
N ASP A 428 -22.05 1.21 -5.65
CA ASP A 428 -21.97 2.49 -4.92
C ASP A 428 -23.39 2.90 -4.45
N GLU A 429 -23.53 3.47 -3.24
CA GLU A 429 -24.84 3.91 -2.72
C GLU A 429 -25.42 5.05 -3.57
N GLY A 430 -26.67 4.90 -4.07
CA GLY A 430 -27.42 6.02 -4.68
C GLY A 430 -28.19 5.75 -5.98
N LYS A 431 -27.99 4.62 -6.68
CA LYS A 431 -28.73 4.27 -7.91
C LYS A 431 -29.08 2.77 -7.93
N ILE A 432 -30.17 2.37 -7.28
CA ILE A 432 -30.50 0.97 -7.01
C ILE A 432 -31.50 0.38 -8.04
N ASP A 433 -32.41 1.17 -8.59
CA ASP A 433 -33.67 0.58 -9.09
C ASP A 433 -33.58 -0.17 -10.44
N VAL A 434 -32.80 0.27 -11.41
CA VAL A 434 -32.72 -0.39 -12.74
C VAL A 434 -31.65 -1.50 -12.78
N TYR A 435 -30.55 -1.30 -12.06
CA TYR A 435 -29.40 -2.21 -12.08
C TYR A 435 -29.61 -3.49 -11.27
N VAL A 436 -30.40 -3.40 -10.19
CA VAL A 436 -30.83 -4.57 -9.41
C VAL A 436 -31.78 -5.44 -10.22
N LEU A 437 -32.69 -4.86 -11.02
CA LEU A 437 -33.60 -5.63 -11.89
C LEU A 437 -32.85 -6.48 -12.92
N HIS A 438 -31.80 -5.96 -13.54
CA HIS A 438 -30.98 -6.74 -14.48
C HIS A 438 -30.08 -7.77 -13.77
N ALA A 439 -29.54 -7.44 -12.60
CA ALA A 439 -28.81 -8.42 -11.78
C ALA A 439 -29.71 -9.56 -11.29
N LEU A 440 -31.00 -9.30 -11.05
CA LEU A 440 -32.02 -10.32 -10.77
C LEU A 440 -32.38 -11.14 -12.02
N LEU A 441 -32.32 -10.57 -13.22
CA LEU A 441 -32.47 -11.30 -14.49
C LEU A 441 -31.29 -12.27 -14.72
N LEU A 442 -30.06 -11.91 -14.38
CA LEU A 442 -28.91 -12.84 -14.40
C LEU A 442 -29.14 -14.06 -13.48
N MET A 443 -29.91 -13.88 -12.39
CA MET A 443 -30.30 -14.98 -11.48
C MET A 443 -31.34 -15.93 -12.08
N THR A 444 -31.94 -15.60 -13.23
CA THR A 444 -32.88 -16.49 -13.95
C THR A 444 -32.19 -17.44 -14.94
N TYR A 445 -30.90 -17.21 -15.23
CA TYR A 445 -30.11 -18.09 -16.09
C TYR A 445 -29.63 -19.33 -15.34
N PRO A 446 -29.56 -20.50 -16.00
CA PRO A 446 -28.98 -21.70 -15.40
C PRO A 446 -27.48 -21.49 -15.15
N TRP A 447 -27.08 -21.57 -13.88
CA TRP A 447 -25.68 -21.42 -13.47
C TRP A 447 -24.87 -22.68 -13.75
N ALA A 448 -23.57 -22.51 -13.99
CA ALA A 448 -22.66 -23.64 -14.16
C ALA A 448 -22.41 -24.43 -12.85
N SER A 449 -22.59 -23.78 -11.69
CA SER A 449 -22.42 -24.38 -10.35
C SER A 449 -23.75 -24.39 -9.59
N GLU A 450 -24.14 -25.56 -9.10
CA GLU A 450 -25.34 -25.75 -8.28
C GLU A 450 -25.18 -25.23 -6.84
N ASN A 451 -23.95 -25.05 -6.36
CA ASN A 451 -23.64 -24.64 -4.99
C ASN A 451 -23.37 -23.13 -4.85
N LEU A 452 -23.64 -22.36 -5.91
CA LEU A 452 -23.30 -20.94 -5.95
C LEU A 452 -24.17 -20.13 -4.98
N THR A 453 -23.52 -19.28 -4.18
CA THR A 453 -24.15 -18.23 -3.39
C THR A 453 -23.85 -16.86 -4.01
N VAL A 454 -24.89 -16.04 -4.20
CA VAL A 454 -24.77 -14.66 -4.73
C VAL A 454 -25.14 -13.68 -3.62
N GLU A 455 -24.22 -12.79 -3.29
CA GLU A 455 -24.40 -11.75 -2.28
C GLU A 455 -24.32 -10.37 -2.91
N TYR A 456 -25.16 -9.44 -2.45
CA TYR A 456 -25.16 -8.04 -2.86
C TYR A 456 -24.75 -7.18 -1.67
N MET A 457 -23.84 -6.23 -1.90
CA MET A 457 -23.38 -5.34 -0.83
C MET A 457 -23.18 -3.90 -1.31
N PRO A 458 -23.61 -2.90 -0.54
CA PRO A 458 -23.20 -1.52 -0.79
C PRO A 458 -21.69 -1.38 -0.52
N VAL A 459 -20.98 -0.72 -1.42
CA VAL A 459 -19.57 -0.33 -1.25
C VAL A 459 -19.56 1.04 -0.59
N ILE A 460 -19.02 1.12 0.63
CA ILE A 460 -18.91 2.35 1.44
C ILE A 460 -17.63 3.11 1.05
#